data_AF-A0A662XF73-F1
#
_entry.id   AF-A0A662XF73-F1
#
_cell.length_a   1.000
_cell.length_b   1.000
_cell.length_c   1.000
_cell.angle_alpha   90.00
_cell.angle_beta   90.00
_cell.angle_gamma   90.00
#
_symmetry.space_group_name_H-M   'P 1'
#
loop_
_entity.id
_entity.type
_entity.pdbx_description
1 polymer ?
#
loop_
_entity_poly.entity_id
_entity_poly.type
_entity_poly.pdbx_seq_one_letter_code
_entity_poly.pdbx_strand_id
1 'polypeptide(L)'
;MELAVELKLSEMTALLVDHAARSSGRAQLADWLASIGLVQYATQLFDEGFDDAQFLLATGGLKDETLDAMHIQKAGHRAKLQSMYQLKEFLADASEEEEDSQVSDDQGESDSEGEDSDDEEDSEDDDSDRSDESS
;
A
#
# COMPACT_ATOMS: atom_id res chain seq x y z
N MET A 1 43.58 16.42 -26.22
CA MET A 1 42.16 16.41 -26.67
C MET A 1 41.40 15.18 -26.20
N GLU A 2 42.05 14.05 -25.87
CA GLU A 2 41.37 12.85 -25.35
C GLU A 2 40.67 13.03 -23.99
N LEU A 3 41.30 13.71 -23.03
CA LEU A 3 40.73 13.95 -21.68
C LEU A 3 39.34 14.63 -21.71
N ALA A 4 39.11 15.55 -22.65
CA ALA A 4 37.83 16.26 -22.75
C ALA A 4 36.71 15.40 -23.37
N VAL A 5 37.06 14.36 -24.13
CA VAL A 5 36.10 13.39 -24.69
C VAL A 5 35.76 12.34 -23.64
N GLU A 6 36.76 11.85 -22.91
CA GLU A 6 36.59 10.88 -21.84
C GLU A 6 35.72 11.41 -20.69
N LEU A 7 35.91 12.67 -20.27
CA LEU A 7 35.06 13.31 -19.27
C LEU A 7 33.60 13.40 -19.71
N LYS A 8 33.33 13.79 -20.97
CA LYS A 8 31.97 13.88 -21.51
C LYS A 8 31.28 12.51 -21.58
N LEU A 9 32.03 11.46 -21.93
CA LEU A 9 31.51 10.09 -21.93
C LEU A 9 31.17 9.64 -20.51
N SER A 10 32.03 9.95 -19.54
CA SER A 10 31.79 9.64 -18.12
C SER A 10 30.57 10.39 -17.56
N GLU A 11 30.36 11.65 -17.93
CA GLU A 11 29.17 12.41 -17.53
C GLU A 11 27.91 11.80 -18.15
N MET A 12 27.95 11.43 -19.43
CA MET A 12 26.82 10.81 -20.11
C MET A 12 26.46 9.44 -19.52
N THR A 13 27.46 8.60 -19.22
CA THR A 13 27.20 7.30 -18.57
C THR A 13 26.64 7.48 -17.16
N ALA A 14 27.16 8.42 -16.38
CA ALA A 14 26.62 8.73 -15.05
C ALA A 14 25.15 9.16 -15.12
N LEU A 15 24.79 10.05 -16.06
CA LEU A 15 23.41 10.48 -16.25
C LEU A 15 22.47 9.33 -16.67
N LEU A 16 22.95 8.41 -17.53
CA LEU A 16 22.17 7.25 -17.95
C LEU A 16 21.92 6.27 -16.80
N VAL A 17 22.95 6.01 -15.98
CA VAL A 17 22.84 5.13 -14.82
C VAL A 17 21.89 5.70 -13.78
N ASP A 18 22.01 7.00 -13.49
CA ASP A 18 21.12 7.71 -12.57
C ASP A 18 19.67 7.73 -13.07
N HIS A 19 19.45 8.00 -14.37
CA HIS A 19 18.13 7.91 -14.97
C HIS A 19 17.55 6.48 -14.88
N ALA A 20 18.35 5.46 -15.15
CA ALA A 20 17.93 4.06 -15.03
C ALA A 20 17.55 3.71 -13.58
N ALA A 21 18.37 4.10 -12.61
CA ALA A 21 18.10 3.89 -11.19
C ALA A 21 16.79 4.55 -10.75
N ARG A 22 16.57 5.82 -11.10
CA ARG A 22 15.29 6.50 -10.83
C ARG A 22 14.11 5.83 -11.53
N SER A 23 14.26 5.41 -12.79
CA SER A 23 13.18 4.73 -13.51
C SER A 23 12.77 3.41 -12.84
N SER A 24 13.74 2.64 -12.34
CA SER A 24 13.49 1.43 -11.57
C SER A 24 12.83 1.73 -10.22
N GLY A 25 13.33 2.72 -9.49
CA GLY A 25 12.76 3.13 -8.20
C GLY A 25 11.31 3.60 -8.33
N ARG A 26 10.97 4.33 -9.40
CA ARG A 26 9.59 4.74 -9.71
C ARG A 26 8.68 3.55 -9.94
N ALA A 27 9.14 2.53 -10.68
CA ALA A 27 8.35 1.33 -10.91
C ALA A 27 8.08 0.60 -9.58
N GLN A 28 9.13 0.35 -8.79
CA GLN A 28 9.01 -0.32 -7.49
C GLN A 28 8.08 0.42 -6.52
N LEU A 29 8.16 1.75 -6.46
CA LEU A 29 7.27 2.57 -5.65
C LEU A 29 5.83 2.56 -6.16
N ALA A 30 5.62 2.59 -7.49
CA ALA A 30 4.29 2.50 -8.07
C ALA A 30 3.63 1.15 -7.73
N ASP A 31 4.38 0.05 -7.83
CA ASP A 31 3.88 -1.29 -7.53
C ASP A 31 3.59 -1.47 -6.03
N TRP A 32 4.47 -0.95 -5.16
CA TRP A 32 4.21 -0.90 -3.72
C TRP A 32 2.96 -0.08 -3.39
N LEU A 33 2.82 1.12 -3.99
CA LEU A 33 1.63 1.94 -3.78
C LEU A 33 0.37 1.24 -4.29
N ALA A 34 0.45 0.48 -5.38
CA ALA A 34 -0.66 -0.32 -5.88
C ALA A 34 -1.06 -1.43 -4.89
N SER A 35 -0.11 -2.13 -4.28
CA SER A 35 -0.39 -3.21 -3.33
C SER A 35 -1.12 -2.73 -2.06
N ILE A 36 -0.85 -1.49 -1.61
CA ILE A 36 -1.55 -0.88 -0.47
C ILE A 36 -2.80 -0.06 -0.87
N GLY A 37 -3.12 -0.01 -2.17
CA GLY A 37 -4.29 0.68 -2.74
C GLY A 37 -4.16 2.21 -2.82
N LEU A 38 -2.94 2.72 -2.92
CA LEU A 38 -2.57 4.14 -2.90
C LEU A 38 -1.82 4.62 -4.15
N VAL A 39 -1.88 3.86 -5.26
CA VAL A 39 -1.21 4.19 -6.54
C VAL A 39 -1.51 5.61 -7.06
N GLN A 40 -2.66 6.18 -6.71
CA GLN A 40 -3.03 7.56 -7.03
C GLN A 40 -2.05 8.62 -6.52
N TYR A 41 -1.25 8.33 -5.49
CA TYR A 41 -0.23 9.25 -4.98
C TYR A 41 1.14 9.12 -5.66
N ALA A 42 1.32 8.13 -6.55
CA ALA A 42 2.60 7.86 -7.20
C ALA A 42 3.13 9.08 -7.98
N THR A 43 2.30 9.68 -8.84
CA THR A 43 2.70 10.86 -9.62
C THR A 43 3.14 12.01 -8.71
N GLN A 44 2.36 12.29 -7.66
CA GLN A 44 2.67 13.36 -6.71
C GLN A 44 3.99 13.10 -5.97
N LEU A 45 4.23 11.87 -5.53
CA LEU A 45 5.48 11.48 -4.90
C LEU A 45 6.67 11.69 -5.85
N PHE A 46 6.54 11.29 -7.11
CA PHE A 46 7.61 11.45 -8.08
C PHE A 46 7.89 12.92 -8.45
N ASP A 47 6.85 13.75 -8.52
CA ASP A 47 6.99 15.18 -8.79
C ASP A 47 7.71 15.90 -7.65
N GLU A 48 7.51 15.44 -6.41
CA GLU A 48 8.23 15.91 -5.21
C GLU A 48 9.62 15.26 -5.05
N GLY A 49 10.04 14.38 -5.98
CA GLY A 49 11.35 13.72 -5.98
C GLY A 49 11.47 12.48 -5.08
N PHE A 50 10.34 11.92 -4.62
CA PHE A 50 10.29 10.62 -3.95
C PHE A 50 10.17 9.50 -4.98
N ASP A 51 11.25 9.26 -5.71
CA ASP A 51 11.31 8.27 -6.78
C ASP A 51 12.29 7.12 -6.51
N ASP A 52 12.93 7.13 -5.34
CA ASP A 52 13.86 6.09 -4.87
C ASP A 52 13.30 5.40 -3.61
N ALA A 53 12.88 4.14 -3.78
CA ALA A 53 12.33 3.32 -2.71
C ALA A 53 13.36 3.02 -1.61
N GLN A 54 14.64 2.86 -1.99
CA GLN A 54 15.72 2.57 -1.06
C GLN A 54 16.08 3.80 -0.25
N PHE A 55 16.05 4.99 -0.86
CA PHE A 55 16.20 6.26 -0.15
C PHE A 55 15.07 6.49 0.86
N LEU A 56 13.82 6.19 0.48
CA LEU A 56 12.67 6.26 1.39
C LEU A 56 12.84 5.34 2.60
N LEU A 57 13.28 4.10 2.39
CA LEU A 57 13.60 3.19 3.50
C LEU A 57 14.72 3.72 4.39
N ALA A 58 15.82 4.20 3.79
CA ALA A 58 16.99 4.67 4.52
C ALA A 58 16.72 5.93 5.36
N THR A 59 15.82 6.81 4.88
CA THR A 59 15.46 8.06 5.57
C THR A 59 14.37 7.89 6.64
N GLY A 60 13.84 6.67 6.79
CA GLY A 60 12.77 6.36 7.73
C GLY A 60 11.37 6.70 7.19
N GLY A 61 11.22 6.86 5.87
CA GLY A 61 9.94 7.00 5.21
C GLY A 61 9.40 8.41 5.04
N LEU A 62 8.13 8.47 4.66
CA LEU A 62 7.39 9.72 4.51
C LEU A 62 6.96 10.24 5.88
N LYS A 63 7.59 11.33 6.32
CA LYS A 63 7.25 12.00 7.56
C LYS A 63 5.95 12.80 7.43
N ASP A 64 5.34 13.11 8.57
CA ASP A 64 4.11 13.89 8.62
C ASP A 64 4.24 15.23 7.90
N GLU A 65 5.38 15.92 8.04
CA GLU A 65 5.62 17.20 7.37
C GLU A 65 5.62 17.07 5.84
N THR A 66 6.16 15.97 5.33
CA THR A 66 6.17 15.65 3.90
C THR A 66 4.76 15.34 3.40
N LEU A 67 3.99 14.54 4.15
CA LEU A 67 2.62 14.21 3.81
C LEU A 67 1.71 15.45 3.83
N ASP A 68 1.96 16.38 4.75
CA ASP A 68 1.25 17.64 4.86
C ASP A 68 1.57 18.58 3.68
N ALA A 69 2.84 18.66 3.29
CA ALA A 69 3.26 19.40 2.08
C ALA A 69 2.61 18.85 0.81
N MET A 70 2.40 17.52 0.74
CA MET A 70 1.66 16.86 -0.33
C MET A 70 0.13 16.89 -0.15
N HIS A 71 -0.40 17.58 0.86
CA HIS A 71 -1.84 17.65 1.13
C HIS A 71 -2.53 16.26 1.33
N ILE A 72 -1.80 15.26 1.82
CA ILE A 72 -2.33 13.93 2.15
C ILE A 72 -2.86 13.94 3.59
N GLN A 73 -4.11 14.37 3.76
CA GLN A 73 -4.70 14.58 5.09
C GLN A 73 -5.49 13.37 5.64
N LYS A 74 -5.83 12.40 4.78
CA LYS A 74 -6.61 11.22 5.21
C LYS A 74 -5.77 10.34 6.14
N ALA A 75 -6.16 10.25 7.41
CA ALA A 75 -5.42 9.51 8.44
C ALA A 75 -5.08 8.07 8.04
N GLY A 76 -6.03 7.33 7.46
CA GLY A 76 -5.79 5.97 6.98
C GLY A 76 -4.77 5.88 5.85
N HIS A 77 -4.71 6.88 4.97
CA HIS A 77 -3.69 6.93 3.91
C HIS A 77 -2.31 7.23 4.49
N ARG A 78 -2.23 8.17 5.44
CA ARG A 78 -0.98 8.52 6.13
C ARG A 78 -0.40 7.31 6.88
N ALA A 79 -1.25 6.59 7.61
CA ALA A 79 -0.85 5.38 8.31
C ALA A 79 -0.29 4.30 7.37
N LYS A 80 -0.94 4.10 6.22
CA LYS A 80 -0.45 3.16 5.17
C LYS A 80 0.89 3.61 4.57
N LEU A 81 1.03 4.88 4.20
CA LEU A 81 2.26 5.43 3.62
C LEU A 81 3.43 5.42 4.62
N GLN A 82 3.15 5.49 5.91
CA GLN A 82 4.15 5.42 6.98
C GLN A 82 4.49 3.99 7.41
N SER A 83 3.78 2.99 6.90
CA SER A 83 4.02 1.58 7.22
C SER A 83 5.28 1.08 6.49
N MET A 84 6.46 1.41 7.05
CA MET A 84 7.77 1.08 6.48
C MET A 84 8.03 -0.42 6.39
N TYR A 85 7.41 -1.23 7.26
CA TYR A 85 7.54 -2.68 7.22
C TYR A 85 6.97 -3.26 5.92
N GLN A 86 5.86 -2.71 5.41
CA GLN A 86 5.26 -3.15 4.15
C GLN A 86 6.13 -2.80 2.94
N LEU A 87 6.79 -1.64 2.95
CA LEU A 87 7.73 -1.26 1.89
C LEU A 87 8.98 -2.16 1.92
N LYS A 88 9.49 -2.47 3.11
CA LYS A 88 10.67 -3.33 3.27
C LYS A 88 10.41 -4.77 2.82
N GLU A 89 9.28 -5.36 3.22
CA GLU A 89 8.92 -6.72 2.79
C GLU A 89 8.67 -6.76 1.28
N PHE A 90 7.95 -5.77 0.73
CA PHE A 90 7.68 -5.69 -0.71
C PHE A 90 8.97 -5.64 -1.55
N LEU A 91 9.97 -4.86 -1.12
CA LEU A 91 11.24 -4.77 -1.84
C LEU A 91 12.13 -6.02 -1.67
N ALA A 92 11.94 -6.78 -0.58
CA ALA A 92 12.62 -8.07 -0.41
C ALA A 92 12.03 -9.12 -1.36
N ASP A 93 10.70 -9.20 -1.45
CA ASP A 93 9.97 -10.12 -2.34
C ASP A 93 10.31 -9.87 -3.82
N ALA A 94 10.32 -8.59 -4.24
CA ALA A 94 10.70 -8.20 -5.61
C ALA A 94 12.16 -8.54 -6.00
N SER A 95 13.01 -8.91 -5.04
CA SER A 95 14.38 -9.36 -5.29
C SER A 95 14.54 -10.88 -5.41
N GLU A 96 13.48 -11.64 -5.08
CA GLU A 96 13.48 -13.11 -5.06
C GLU A 96 12.76 -13.73 -6.28
N GLU A 97 12.15 -12.94 -7.18
CA GLU A 97 11.39 -13.45 -8.34
C GLU A 97 12.22 -13.93 -9.56
N GLU A 98 13.46 -14.39 -9.35
CA GLU A 98 14.23 -15.12 -10.38
C GLU A 98 14.33 -16.63 -10.05
N GLU A 99 13.31 -17.25 -9.41
CA GLU A 99 13.19 -18.71 -9.41
C GLU A 99 11.73 -19.24 -9.40
N ASP A 100 11.39 -19.84 -10.54
CA ASP A 100 10.43 -20.92 -10.81
C ASP A 100 8.91 -20.67 -10.68
N SER A 101 8.31 -20.49 -11.86
CA SER A 101 6.91 -20.71 -12.13
C SER A 101 6.50 -22.16 -11.86
N GLN A 102 5.65 -22.42 -10.86
CA GLN A 102 4.81 -23.63 -10.85
C GLN A 102 3.37 -23.28 -10.52
N VAL A 103 2.53 -23.48 -11.55
CA VAL A 103 1.08 -23.37 -11.51
C VAL A 103 0.47 -24.70 -11.06
N SER A 104 -0.75 -24.60 -10.50
CA SER A 104 -1.75 -25.65 -10.28
C SER A 104 -1.53 -26.57 -9.07
N ASP A 105 -2.52 -26.92 -8.26
CA ASP A 105 -3.93 -27.16 -8.56
C ASP A 105 -4.85 -26.67 -7.42
N ASP A 106 -5.95 -26.04 -7.84
CA ASP A 106 -7.25 -25.99 -7.18
C ASP A 106 -7.68 -27.39 -6.74
N GLN A 107 -7.90 -27.61 -5.44
CA GLN A 107 -9.01 -28.43 -4.93
C GLN A 107 -9.47 -27.86 -3.58
N GLY A 108 -10.57 -27.12 -3.64
CA GLY A 108 -11.43 -26.93 -2.48
C GLY A 108 -12.18 -28.22 -2.11
N GLU A 109 -12.85 -28.13 -0.96
CA GLU A 109 -13.84 -29.05 -0.38
C GLU A 109 -13.34 -29.90 0.79
N SER A 110 -13.55 -29.37 2.00
CA SER A 110 -13.83 -30.10 3.25
C SER A 110 -14.17 -29.04 4.32
N ASP A 111 -15.09 -29.16 5.27
CA ASP A 111 -16.31 -29.93 5.56
C ASP A 111 -16.78 -29.35 6.91
N SER A 112 -18.09 -29.11 7.08
CA SER A 112 -18.82 -28.85 8.35
C SER A 112 -18.36 -27.65 9.23
N GLU A 113 -19.18 -26.97 10.03
CA GLU A 113 -20.09 -27.49 11.05
C GLU A 113 -21.28 -26.52 11.27
N GLY A 114 -22.43 -27.08 11.61
CA GLY A 114 -23.63 -26.29 11.94
C GLY A 114 -23.64 -25.85 13.39
N GLU A 115 -24.25 -24.68 13.64
CA GLU A 115 -24.76 -24.31 14.95
C GLU A 115 -26.11 -23.59 14.75
N ASP A 116 -27.13 -24.25 15.27
CA ASP A 116 -28.50 -23.80 15.44
C ASP A 116 -28.52 -22.78 16.59
N SER A 117 -29.14 -21.61 16.40
CA SER A 117 -29.48 -20.69 17.48
C SER A 117 -30.68 -19.87 17.05
N ASP A 118 -31.85 -20.38 17.43
CA ASP A 118 -33.11 -19.67 17.50
C ASP A 118 -32.92 -18.39 18.35
N ASP A 119 -33.10 -17.22 17.73
CA ASP A 119 -33.21 -15.95 18.45
C ASP A 119 -34.68 -15.52 18.42
N GLU A 120 -35.31 -15.66 19.58
CA GLU A 120 -36.69 -15.29 19.87
C GLU A 120 -36.77 -13.76 20.00
N GLU A 121 -37.19 -13.08 18.94
CA GLU A 121 -37.45 -11.64 18.96
C GLU A 121 -38.77 -11.38 19.71
N ASP A 122 -38.64 -11.08 21.00
CA ASP A 122 -39.66 -10.56 21.90
C ASP A 122 -40.16 -9.19 21.40
N SER A 123 -41.27 -9.19 20.67
CA SER A 123 -42.00 -7.95 20.39
C SER A 123 -43.00 -7.71 21.52
N GLU A 124 -42.63 -6.86 22.48
CA GLU A 124 -43.54 -6.34 23.49
C GLU A 124 -44.71 -5.62 22.79
N ASP A 125 -45.89 -6.24 22.81
CA ASP A 125 -47.16 -5.64 22.43
C ASP A 125 -47.48 -4.47 23.38
N ASP A 126 -47.10 -3.26 22.95
CA ASP A 126 -47.72 -2.01 23.41
C ASP A 126 -49.07 -1.88 22.70
N ASP A 127 -50.15 -2.26 23.39
CA ASP A 127 -51.44 -1.65 23.10
C ASP A 127 -52.48 -1.84 24.21
N SER A 128 -53.20 -0.75 24.45
CA SER A 128 -54.54 -0.63 25.03
C SER A 128 -54.69 -0.52 26.56
N ASP A 129 -54.56 0.73 27.00
CA ASP A 129 -55.65 1.49 27.65
C ASP A 129 -56.98 0.72 27.79
N ARG A 130 -57.42 0.49 29.03
CA ARG A 130 -58.84 0.63 29.40
C ARG A 130 -59.08 0.68 30.91
N SER A 131 -59.91 1.65 31.25
CA SER A 131 -60.42 2.08 32.54
C SER A 131 -61.37 1.07 33.23
N ASP A 132 -61.82 1.46 34.43
CA ASP A 132 -63.03 0.99 35.14
C ASP A 132 -62.90 -0.34 35.92
N GLU A 133 -63.50 -0.60 37.08
CA GLU A 133 -64.24 0.12 38.13
C GLU A 133 -64.47 -0.92 39.25
N SER A 134 -64.77 -0.44 40.46
CA SER A 134 -65.73 -1.03 41.42
C SER A 134 -65.80 -2.55 41.68
N SER A 135 -65.46 -2.97 42.90
CA SER A 135 -66.41 -3.49 43.92
C SER A 135 -65.71 -3.85 45.23
#